data_AF-A0AAE4FGX3-F1
#
_entry.id   AF-A0AAE4FGX3-F1
#
_cell.length_a   1.000
_cell.length_b   1.000
_cell.length_c   1.000
_cell.angle_alpha   90.00
_cell.angle_beta   90.00
_cell.angle_gamma   90.00
#
_symmetry.space_group_name_H-M   'P 1'
#
loop_
_entity.id
_entity.type
_entity.pdbx_description
1 polymer ?
#
loop_
_entity_poly.entity_id
_entity_poly.type
_entity_poly.pdbx_seq_one_letter_code
_entity_poly.pdbx_strand_id
1 'polypeptide(L)'
;MFKRIRGVPFLAGAIAALCMTSAFAEIPTNASGRPVAGKSMAEFQSYKASCPECLQVAQDIIKMRTQYCQQAGDVDQTILQDPIYPYLNGIRVMLASRGGYNSPMYTSARQVFEANVNCENSSDWVERSQKVIENTFSGPK
;
A
#
# COMPACT_ATOMS: atom_id res chain seq x y z
N MET A 1 -39.58 -28.25 -21.27
CA MET A 1 -39.81 -28.07 -19.82
C MET A 1 -38.64 -27.29 -19.24
N PHE A 2 -38.85 -26.01 -18.95
CA PHE A 2 -37.87 -25.15 -18.28
C PHE A 2 -37.93 -25.38 -16.77
N LYS A 3 -36.77 -25.55 -16.12
CA LYS A 3 -36.66 -25.37 -14.66
C LYS A 3 -35.52 -24.39 -14.36
N ARG A 4 -35.94 -23.12 -14.23
CA ARG A 4 -35.19 -22.00 -13.66
C ARG A 4 -34.83 -22.33 -12.21
N ILE A 5 -33.55 -22.44 -11.88
CA ILE A 5 -33.09 -22.33 -10.50
C ILE A 5 -32.83 -20.85 -10.25
N ARG A 6 -33.77 -20.24 -9.53
CA ARG A 6 -33.66 -18.88 -8.97
C ARG A 6 -32.82 -18.96 -7.70
N GLY A 7 -31.96 -17.95 -7.50
CA GLY A 7 -31.52 -17.56 -6.16
C GLY A 7 -30.06 -17.86 -5.83
N VAL A 8 -29.14 -17.18 -6.49
CA VAL A 8 -27.93 -16.72 -5.79
C VAL A 8 -27.97 -15.20 -5.88
N PRO A 9 -28.14 -14.47 -4.76
CA PRO A 9 -27.97 -13.03 -4.79
C PRO A 9 -26.49 -12.78 -5.07
N PHE A 10 -26.20 -12.33 -6.28
CA PHE A 10 -24.96 -11.66 -6.62
C PHE A 10 -24.75 -10.56 -5.57
N LEU A 11 -23.74 -10.72 -4.70
CA LEU A 11 -23.22 -9.65 -3.85
C LEU A 11 -22.52 -8.61 -4.76
N ALA A 12 -23.30 -7.91 -5.56
CA ALA A 12 -22.88 -6.84 -6.46
C ALA A 12 -22.93 -5.45 -5.78
N GLY A 13 -22.75 -5.37 -4.47
CA GLY A 13 -23.14 -4.18 -3.70
C GLY A 13 -22.23 -3.73 -2.56
N ALA A 14 -21.02 -4.29 -2.40
CA ALA A 14 -20.18 -3.99 -1.23
C ALA A 14 -18.81 -3.35 -1.53
N ILE A 15 -18.54 -2.90 -2.76
CA ILE A 15 -17.24 -2.29 -3.11
C ILE A 15 -17.37 -0.80 -3.47
N ALA A 16 -18.58 -0.27 -3.61
CA ALA A 16 -18.81 1.13 -4.00
C ALA A 16 -18.86 2.14 -2.84
N ALA A 17 -18.44 1.77 -1.62
CA ALA A 17 -18.52 2.65 -0.44
C ALA A 17 -17.27 2.60 0.45
N LEU A 18 -16.10 2.35 -0.12
CA LEU A 18 -14.83 2.74 0.50
C LEU A 18 -14.31 3.93 -0.28
N CYS A 19 -14.96 5.08 -0.10
CA CYS A 19 -14.28 6.35 -0.27
C CYS A 19 -12.93 6.20 0.43
N MET A 20 -11.86 6.35 -0.36
CA MET A 20 -10.49 6.32 0.08
C MET A 20 -10.24 7.47 1.07
N THR A 21 -10.78 7.37 2.28
CA THR A 21 -10.09 7.86 3.46
C THR A 21 -9.17 6.73 3.86
N SER A 22 -8.15 6.52 3.04
CA SER A 22 -6.88 6.03 3.52
C SER A 22 -6.42 6.98 4.63
N ALA A 23 -6.98 6.82 5.82
CA ALA A 23 -6.28 7.12 7.06
C ALA A 23 -5.15 6.08 7.20
N PHE A 24 -4.31 5.94 6.17
CA PHE A 24 -2.92 5.67 6.43
C PHE A 24 -2.51 6.90 7.20
N ALA A 25 -2.22 6.68 8.47
CA ALA A 25 -1.55 7.62 9.30
C ALA A 25 -0.27 8.05 8.58
N GLU A 26 -0.36 9.01 7.65
CA GLU A 26 0.72 9.93 7.36
C GLU A 26 1.14 10.41 8.75
N ILE A 27 2.30 9.97 9.22
CA ILE A 27 2.90 10.58 10.38
C ILE A 27 3.43 11.88 9.81
N PRO A 28 2.73 13.01 10.01
CA PRO A 28 3.20 14.23 9.39
C PRO A 28 4.55 14.53 10.04
N THR A 29 5.55 14.88 9.23
CA THR A 29 6.88 15.20 9.70
C THR A 29 7.14 16.69 9.54
N ASN A 30 7.84 17.30 10.49
CA ASN A 30 8.31 18.66 10.35
C ASN A 30 9.48 18.74 9.35
N ALA A 31 9.91 19.96 9.01
CA ALA A 31 11.00 20.20 8.07
C ALA A 31 12.36 19.58 8.46
N SER A 32 12.46 19.03 9.68
CA SER A 32 13.63 18.32 10.20
C SER A 32 13.50 16.79 10.13
N GLY A 33 12.44 16.28 9.48
CA GLY A 33 12.14 14.84 9.39
C GLY A 33 11.60 14.23 10.70
N ARG A 34 11.22 15.04 11.70
CA ARG A 34 10.67 14.56 12.98
C ARG A 34 9.14 14.57 12.96
N PRO A 35 8.45 13.60 13.57
CA PRO A 35 6.99 13.64 13.69
C PRO A 35 6.47 14.98 14.28
N VAL A 36 5.44 15.59 13.68
CA VAL A 36 4.76 16.76 14.25
C VAL A 36 3.94 16.36 15.48
N ALA A 37 3.70 17.34 16.36
CA ALA A 37 3.11 17.16 17.68
C ALA A 37 1.82 16.32 17.66
N GLY A 38 1.79 15.28 18.50
CA GLY A 38 0.70 14.29 18.60
C GLY A 38 1.11 12.85 18.28
N LYS A 39 2.29 12.63 17.69
CA LYS A 39 2.95 11.32 17.58
C LYS A 39 4.41 11.43 18.01
N SER A 40 4.72 11.00 19.23
CA SER A 40 6.06 10.92 19.79
C SER A 40 6.94 9.89 19.06
N MET A 41 8.26 10.04 19.16
CA MET A 41 9.22 9.01 18.71
C MET A 41 8.89 7.64 19.33
N ALA A 42 8.37 7.61 20.55
CA ALA A 42 7.95 6.37 21.21
C ALA A 42 6.78 5.68 20.48
N GLU A 43 5.82 6.43 19.96
CA GLU A 43 4.71 5.87 19.16
C GLU A 43 5.20 5.31 17.83
N PHE A 44 6.19 5.95 17.20
CA PHE A 44 6.81 5.42 15.99
C PHE A 44 7.60 4.13 16.25
N GLN A 45 8.38 4.07 17.34
CA GLN A 45 9.07 2.84 17.72
C GLN A 45 8.08 1.73 18.10
N SER A 46 6.99 2.07 18.79
CA SER A 46 5.90 1.14 19.12
C SER A 46 5.21 0.62 17.86
N TYR A 47 4.96 1.48 16.87
CA TYR A 47 4.44 1.09 15.56
C TYR A 47 5.35 0.06 14.86
N LYS A 48 6.65 0.32 14.81
CA LYS A 48 7.63 -0.61 14.23
C LYS A 48 7.68 -1.93 14.98
N ALA A 49 7.65 -1.90 16.32
CA ALA A 49 7.67 -3.10 17.16
C ALA A 49 6.40 -3.94 17.01
N SER A 50 5.24 -3.31 16.84
CA SER A 50 3.94 -3.98 16.71
C SER A 50 3.62 -4.47 15.30
N CYS A 51 4.36 -4.03 14.28
CA CYS A 51 4.12 -4.40 12.89
C CYS A 51 5.40 -4.78 12.14
N PRO A 52 5.90 -6.01 12.32
CA PRO A 52 7.05 -6.50 11.55
C PRO A 52 6.82 -6.45 10.03
N GLU A 53 5.59 -6.72 9.58
CA GLU A 53 5.24 -6.62 8.16
C GLU A 53 5.36 -5.20 7.61
N CYS A 54 5.15 -4.17 8.43
CA CYS A 54 5.31 -2.77 8.02
C CYS A 54 6.78 -2.47 7.69
N LEU A 55 7.72 -3.09 8.42
CA LEU A 55 9.15 -3.00 8.11
C LEU A 55 9.47 -3.71 6.79
N GLN A 56 8.82 -4.84 6.51
CA GLN A 56 9.01 -5.56 5.26
C GLN A 56 8.50 -4.76 4.05
N VAL A 57 7.34 -4.09 4.18
CA VAL A 57 6.85 -3.16 3.15
C VAL A 57 7.87 -2.05 2.87
N ALA A 58 8.45 -1.46 3.93
CA ALA A 58 9.48 -0.44 3.76
C ALA A 58 10.74 -1.01 3.07
N GLN A 59 11.17 -2.22 3.44
CA GLN A 59 12.30 -2.90 2.81
C GLN A 59 12.07 -3.21 1.32
N ASP A 60 10.85 -3.59 0.93
CA ASP A 60 10.48 -3.77 -0.48
C ASP A 60 10.72 -2.48 -1.26
N ILE A 61 10.29 -1.35 -0.72
CA ILE A 61 10.44 -0.04 -1.37
C ILE A 61 11.90 0.38 -1.44
N ILE A 62 12.66 0.22 -0.36
CA ILE A 62 14.11 0.47 -0.35
C ILE A 62 14.80 -0.36 -1.43
N LYS A 63 14.42 -1.63 -1.57
CA LYS A 63 14.96 -2.51 -2.62
C LYS A 63 14.63 -2.00 -4.01
N MET A 64 13.38 -1.59 -4.27
CA MET A 64 13.00 -1.00 -5.57
C MET A 64 13.80 0.27 -5.87
N ARG A 65 13.87 1.20 -4.90
CA ARG A 65 14.63 2.46 -5.02
C ARG A 65 16.12 2.20 -5.27
N THR A 66 16.71 1.25 -4.55
CA THR A 66 18.12 0.90 -4.72
C THR A 66 18.36 0.27 -6.08
N GLN A 67 17.53 -0.69 -6.48
CA GLN A 67 17.71 -1.46 -7.71
C GLN A 67 17.49 -0.62 -8.97
N TYR A 68 16.44 0.19 -9.00
CA TYR A 68 16.02 0.88 -10.22
C TYR A 68 16.39 2.36 -10.25
N CYS A 69 16.51 3.00 -9.08
CA CYS A 69 16.81 4.43 -8.97
C CYS A 69 18.21 4.73 -8.44
N GLN A 70 19.00 3.71 -8.06
CA GLN A 70 20.30 3.87 -7.41
C GLN A 70 20.25 4.75 -6.15
N GLN A 71 19.08 4.79 -5.51
CA GLN A 71 18.82 5.57 -4.30
C GLN A 71 18.90 4.63 -3.10
N ALA A 72 19.90 4.84 -2.24
CA ALA A 72 19.96 4.18 -0.95
C ALA A 72 18.78 4.65 -0.07
N GLY A 73 18.21 3.74 0.69
CA GLY A 73 17.05 4.03 1.54
C GLY A 73 17.27 3.64 2.99
N ASP A 74 16.53 4.30 3.86
CA ASP A 74 16.44 4.01 5.29
C ASP A 74 14.98 3.67 5.63
N VAL A 75 14.78 2.67 6.50
CA VAL A 75 13.43 2.19 6.85
C VAL A 75 12.58 3.29 7.46
N ASP A 76 13.16 4.11 8.33
CA ASP A 76 12.40 5.14 9.02
C ASP A 76 12.01 6.26 8.05
N GLN A 77 12.94 6.68 7.18
CA GLN A 77 12.64 7.64 6.11
C GLN A 77 11.60 7.10 5.13
N THR A 78 11.69 5.83 4.73
CA THR A 78 10.73 5.23 3.81
C THR A 78 9.32 5.21 4.40
N ILE A 79 9.17 4.82 5.68
CA ILE A 79 7.86 4.80 6.33
C ILE A 79 7.27 6.21 6.44
N LEU A 80 8.10 7.21 6.72
CA LEU A 80 7.64 8.56 7.01
C LEU A 80 7.45 9.43 5.75
N GLN A 81 8.19 9.16 4.67
CA GLN A 81 8.33 10.11 3.55
C GLN A 81 8.21 9.49 2.17
N ASP A 82 8.38 8.17 1.99
CA ASP A 82 8.25 7.59 0.64
C ASP A 82 6.76 7.49 0.27
N PRO A 83 6.31 8.17 -0.81
CA PRO A 83 4.90 8.19 -1.17
C PRO A 83 4.37 6.82 -1.62
N ILE A 84 5.22 5.83 -1.93
CA ILE A 84 4.81 4.46 -2.24
C ILE A 84 4.37 3.71 -0.98
N TYR A 85 4.98 4.02 0.16
CA TYR A 85 4.78 3.32 1.43
C TYR A 85 3.31 3.24 1.88
N PRO A 86 2.55 4.35 1.98
CA PRO A 86 1.16 4.28 2.42
C PRO A 86 0.31 3.36 1.54
N TYR A 87 0.58 3.31 0.23
CA TYR A 87 -0.19 2.48 -0.69
C TYR A 87 0.09 0.98 -0.54
N LEU A 88 1.36 0.57 -0.56
CA LEU A 88 1.69 -0.84 -0.37
C LEU A 88 1.30 -1.33 1.03
N ASN A 89 1.54 -0.52 2.06
CA ASN A 89 1.10 -0.86 3.42
C ASN A 89 -0.44 -0.90 3.52
N GLY A 90 -1.14 -0.07 2.77
CA GLY A 90 -2.59 -0.10 2.67
C GLY A 90 -3.14 -1.36 2.05
N ILE A 91 -2.55 -1.80 0.94
CA ILE A 91 -2.89 -3.07 0.30
C ILE A 91 -2.67 -4.23 1.27
N ARG A 92 -1.55 -4.23 2.00
CA ARG A 92 -1.28 -5.21 3.06
C ARG A 92 -2.40 -5.25 4.11
N VAL A 93 -2.85 -4.09 4.60
CA VAL A 93 -3.94 -3.99 5.59
C VAL A 93 -5.25 -4.54 5.03
N MET A 94 -5.63 -4.16 3.80
CA MET A 94 -6.84 -4.67 3.15
C MET A 94 -6.81 -6.20 2.98
N LEU A 95 -5.60 -6.76 2.82
CA LEU A 95 -5.37 -8.18 2.67
C LEU A 95 -5.14 -8.90 4.01
N ALA A 96 -5.29 -8.26 5.18
CA ALA A 96 -4.98 -8.87 6.47
C ALA A 96 -5.69 -10.22 6.70
N SER A 97 -6.97 -10.34 6.31
CA SER A 97 -7.72 -11.61 6.39
C SER A 97 -7.35 -12.64 5.32
N ARG A 98 -6.48 -12.26 4.36
CA ARG A 98 -6.03 -13.04 3.20
C ARG A 98 -4.51 -13.22 3.18
N GLY A 99 -3.89 -13.22 4.35
CA GLY A 99 -2.45 -13.43 4.53
C GLY A 99 -1.61 -12.15 4.58
N GLY A 100 -2.23 -10.97 4.51
CA GLY A 100 -1.57 -9.68 4.68
C GLY A 100 -0.41 -9.50 3.70
N TYR A 101 0.78 -9.30 4.26
CA TYR A 101 2.03 -9.17 3.51
C TYR A 101 2.36 -10.44 2.69
N ASN A 102 2.07 -11.61 3.25
CA ASN A 102 2.36 -12.90 2.61
C ASN A 102 1.32 -13.30 1.55
N SER A 103 0.33 -12.44 1.30
CA SER A 103 -0.69 -12.71 0.29
C SER A 103 -0.10 -12.68 -1.13
N PRO A 104 -0.50 -13.60 -2.02
CA PRO A 104 -0.17 -13.49 -3.44
C PRO A 104 -0.64 -12.16 -4.05
N MET A 105 -1.77 -11.61 -3.55
CA MET A 105 -2.29 -10.32 -4.00
C MET A 105 -1.36 -9.15 -3.63
N TYR A 106 -0.74 -9.17 -2.44
CA TYR A 106 0.28 -8.18 -2.06
C TYR A 106 1.51 -8.32 -2.95
N THR A 107 1.95 -9.56 -3.21
CA THR A 107 3.08 -9.83 -4.12
C THR A 107 2.82 -9.27 -5.52
N SER A 108 1.62 -9.49 -6.07
CA SER A 108 1.23 -8.93 -7.38
C SER A 108 1.19 -7.40 -7.35
N ALA A 109 0.66 -6.79 -6.30
CA ALA A 109 0.66 -5.34 -6.16
C ALA A 109 2.10 -4.77 -6.15
N ARG A 110 3.00 -5.38 -5.37
CA ARG A 110 4.42 -5.00 -5.35
C ARG A 110 5.05 -5.10 -6.74
N GLN A 111 4.79 -6.17 -7.48
CA GLN A 111 5.30 -6.33 -8.86
C GLN A 111 4.77 -5.26 -9.82
N VAL A 112 3.54 -4.80 -9.64
CA VAL A 112 3.00 -3.67 -10.42
C VAL A 112 3.77 -2.38 -10.11
N PHE A 113 4.06 -2.11 -8.84
CA PHE A 113 4.92 -0.99 -8.47
C PHE A 113 6.32 -1.15 -9.08
N GLU A 114 6.95 -2.33 -9.00
CA GLU A 114 8.24 -2.60 -9.62
C GLU A 114 8.26 -2.36 -11.14
N ALA A 115 7.16 -2.66 -11.84
CA ALA A 115 7.05 -2.48 -13.29
C ALA A 115 6.79 -1.03 -13.73
N ASN A 116 6.33 -0.16 -12.83
CA ASN A 116 5.93 1.22 -13.14
C ASN A 116 6.87 2.27 -12.53
N VAL A 117 8.11 1.88 -12.22
CA VAL A 117 9.10 2.75 -11.59
C VAL A 117 9.24 4.08 -12.33
N ASN A 118 9.08 5.18 -11.58
CA ASN A 118 9.47 6.52 -12.00
C ASN A 118 10.31 7.17 -10.89
N CYS A 119 11.63 7.17 -11.08
CA CYS A 119 12.59 7.66 -10.10
C CYS A 119 12.60 9.19 -9.97
N GLU A 120 12.15 9.90 -11.01
CA GLU A 120 12.11 11.37 -11.05
C GLU A 120 10.81 11.90 -10.42
N ASN A 121 9.74 11.13 -10.53
CA ASN A 121 8.42 11.51 -10.02
C ASN A 121 7.73 10.33 -9.34
N SER A 122 7.90 10.27 -8.02
CA SER A 122 7.31 9.21 -7.20
C SER A 122 5.78 9.28 -7.14
N SER A 123 5.17 10.45 -7.34
CA SER A 123 3.72 10.58 -7.41
C SER A 123 3.17 9.96 -8.70
N ASP A 124 3.81 10.21 -9.84
CA ASP A 124 3.47 9.57 -11.12
C ASP A 124 3.69 8.05 -11.06
N TRP A 125 4.75 7.58 -10.38
CA TRP A 125 4.96 6.15 -10.11
C TRP A 125 3.75 5.54 -9.38
N VAL A 126 3.32 6.19 -8.30
CA VAL A 126 2.16 5.77 -7.50
C VAL A 126 0.88 5.74 -8.35
N GLU A 127 0.58 6.81 -9.08
CA GLU A 127 -0.63 6.94 -9.90
C GLU A 127 -0.72 5.85 -10.98
N ARG A 128 0.38 5.59 -11.69
CA ARG A 128 0.44 4.52 -12.71
C ARG A 128 0.18 3.15 -12.10
N SER A 129 0.81 2.90 -10.96
CA SER A 129 0.71 1.61 -10.27
C SER A 129 -0.72 1.37 -9.77
N GLN A 130 -1.33 2.38 -9.14
CA GLN A 130 -2.72 2.32 -8.69
C GLN A 130 -3.67 2.03 -9.84
N LYS A 131 -3.55 2.77 -10.95
CA LYS A 131 -4.41 2.58 -12.12
C LYS A 131 -4.38 1.14 -12.63
N VAL A 132 -3.20 0.51 -12.65
CA VAL A 132 -3.06 -0.90 -13.05
C VAL A 132 -3.69 -1.84 -12.02
N ILE A 133 -3.44 -1.60 -10.72
CA ILE A 133 -4.00 -2.40 -9.61
C ILE A 133 -5.53 -2.33 -9.63
N GLU A 134 -6.11 -1.13 -9.70
CA GLU A 134 -7.55 -0.91 -9.77
C GLU A 134 -8.17 -1.63 -10.97
N ASN A 135 -7.58 -1.52 -12.16
CA ASN A 135 -8.09 -2.22 -13.34
C ASN A 135 -7.97 -3.75 -13.23
N THR A 136 -7.00 -4.25 -12.47
CA THR A 136 -6.76 -5.69 -12.27
C THR A 136 -7.70 -6.29 -11.23
N PHE A 137 -7.99 -5.57 -10.15
CA PHE A 137 -8.73 -6.09 -9.00
C PHE A 137 -10.19 -5.64 -8.91
N SER A 138 -10.61 -4.65 -9.71
CA SER A 138 -12.02 -4.20 -9.76
C SER A 138 -12.87 -4.95 -10.78
N GLY A 139 -12.26 -5.74 -11.66
CA GLY A 139 -12.93 -6.35 -12.82
C GLY A 139 -13.39 -5.30 -13.86
N PRO A 140 -13.72 -5.71 -15.11
CA PRO A 140 -14.33 -4.80 -16.07
C PRO A 140 -15.66 -4.29 -15.51
N LYS A 141 -15.87 -2.97 -15.57
CA LYS A 141 -17.18 -2.34 -15.31
C LYS A 141 -18.21 -2.80 -16.35
#